data_AF-A0A8C4H8L9-F1
#
_entry.id   AF-A0A8C4H8L9-F1
#
_cell.length_a   1.000
_cell.length_b   1.000
_cell.length_c   1.000
_cell.angle_alpha   90.00
_cell.angle_beta   90.00
_cell.angle_gamma   90.00
#
_symmetry.space_group_name_H-M   'P 1'
#
loop_
_entity.id
_entity.type
_entity.pdbx_description
1 polymer ?
#
loop_
_entity_poly.entity_id
_entity_poly.type
_entity_poly.pdbx_seq_one_letter_code
_entity_poly.pdbx_strand_id
1 'polypeptide(L)'
;ISFSCLFPASWHFSLSSQVLPRLLVPSLRQLLFIGLVLCLMGLLYLLLVTGKGHLARVTDVDATDTSNPNLNYGLVVDCGSSGSRVFVYCWPQHNGNPHELLDIQQMRDQHRKPVVMKIKPGISELAKTPEKASDYIYPLLSFAAQHIPKNKHQETPLYILCTAGMRILPESQQEALLEDLRTDIPVHFNFLFSDSHVEVISGKQEGVYAWIGINFVLGRFNHVHNDGEAVVEVHVPGNDQQEALVRKRTAGVLDMGGVSTQIAYEVPKTVSFASPQQEEVAKNLLAEFNLGCDAHRTEHVYRVYVSTFLGFGGNAARQRYEESLIKNTAARNRLLDQHTGETAESPLLDPCLPADLQDEIGPSAQKLYLRGTGDFDQCRQILQPFLNRTNETQTSLSGIYQPAIDYSNSQFYGFSEFYYCTEDVLRMGGDYNASKYARAAKSYCSTQWKTLRERFDSGLYASHADLHRLKYQCFKSAWMYEVLHSGFSFPANYKNLKTALLVYDKEVQWTLGAILYRTRFLPLRDIQQESLKGAHSHWRHSFSFVNNHYLFLACFFIVLLSIMLYLLRLRRIHRRACNTCLVTVGETLQNTSALLSRE
;
A
#
# COMPACT_ATOMS: atom_id res chain seq x y z
N ILE A 1 -51.57 -45.45 -42.90
CA ILE A 1 -51.56 -46.18 -44.19
C ILE A 1 -52.84 -45.85 -44.93
N SER A 2 -52.71 -44.99 -45.93
CA SER A 2 -53.36 -45.00 -47.25
C SER A 2 -53.23 -43.60 -47.84
N PHE A 3 -52.46 -43.52 -48.92
CA PHE A 3 -52.40 -42.36 -49.80
C PHE A 3 -53.56 -42.45 -50.80
N SER A 4 -54.20 -41.32 -51.09
CA SER A 4 -54.77 -41.06 -52.42
C SER A 4 -54.87 -39.55 -52.62
N CYS A 5 -54.34 -39.14 -53.77
CA CYS A 5 -54.14 -37.79 -54.25
C CYS A 5 -55.46 -37.10 -54.63
N LEU A 6 -55.53 -35.77 -54.44
CA LEU A 6 -55.95 -34.74 -55.42
C LEU A 6 -56.09 -33.38 -54.70
N PHE A 7 -55.33 -32.38 -55.14
CA PHE A 7 -55.48 -30.95 -54.79
C PHE A 7 -56.41 -30.25 -55.80
N PRO A 8 -56.78 -28.95 -55.64
CA PRO A 8 -57.05 -28.17 -54.42
C PRO A 8 -58.35 -27.34 -54.56
N ALA A 9 -59.27 -27.32 -53.59
CA ALA A 9 -60.19 -26.18 -53.42
C ALA A 9 -60.92 -26.22 -52.08
N SER A 10 -60.86 -25.09 -51.37
CA SER A 10 -61.84 -24.61 -50.38
C SER A 10 -62.37 -25.60 -49.36
N TRP A 11 -61.76 -25.64 -48.19
CA TRP A 11 -62.43 -26.07 -46.96
C TRP A 11 -62.59 -24.87 -46.04
N HIS A 12 -63.85 -24.47 -45.89
CA HIS A 12 -64.33 -23.56 -44.86
C HIS A 12 -63.99 -24.13 -43.49
N PHE A 13 -63.39 -23.31 -42.62
CA PHE A 13 -63.43 -23.54 -41.18
C PHE A 13 -64.36 -22.51 -40.55
N SER A 14 -65.55 -22.97 -40.20
CA SER A 14 -66.45 -22.32 -39.25
C SER A 14 -65.93 -22.57 -37.83
N LEU A 15 -65.40 -21.53 -37.19
CA LEU A 15 -65.11 -21.57 -35.76
C LEU A 15 -66.39 -21.25 -34.99
N SER A 16 -66.99 -22.33 -34.46
CA SER A 16 -68.02 -22.29 -33.43
C SER A 16 -67.57 -21.45 -32.24
N SER A 17 -68.42 -20.52 -31.82
CA SER A 17 -68.22 -19.63 -30.68
C SER A 17 -68.62 -20.31 -29.37
N GLN A 18 -68.00 -21.44 -29.03
CA GLN A 18 -68.04 -21.96 -27.66
C GLN A 18 -66.68 -22.53 -27.27
N VAL A 19 -66.23 -22.10 -26.08
CA VAL A 19 -64.97 -22.42 -25.38
C VAL A 19 -63.86 -21.37 -25.58
N LEU A 20 -64.05 -20.23 -24.91
CA LEU A 20 -62.94 -19.42 -24.38
C LEU A 20 -62.14 -20.28 -23.40
N PRO A 21 -60.82 -20.50 -23.56
CA PRO A 21 -60.01 -20.77 -22.39
C PRO A 21 -59.96 -19.46 -21.61
N ARG A 22 -60.47 -19.51 -20.37
CA ARG A 22 -60.26 -18.46 -19.37
C ARG A 22 -58.77 -18.11 -19.40
N LEU A 23 -58.43 -16.91 -19.87
CA LEU A 23 -57.16 -16.28 -19.53
C LEU A 23 -57.10 -16.28 -18.00
N LEU A 24 -56.24 -17.13 -17.45
CA LEU A 24 -55.94 -17.22 -16.03
C LEU A 24 -55.41 -15.87 -15.59
N VAL A 25 -56.31 -15.00 -15.14
CA VAL A 25 -55.95 -13.90 -14.26
C VAL A 25 -55.35 -14.57 -13.04
N PRO A 26 -54.04 -14.36 -12.74
CA PRO A 26 -53.43 -14.99 -11.59
C PRO A 26 -54.21 -14.58 -10.36
N SER A 27 -54.59 -15.56 -9.54
CA SER A 27 -55.27 -15.26 -8.28
C SER A 27 -54.39 -14.34 -7.43
N LEU A 28 -54.99 -13.54 -6.53
CA LEU A 28 -54.25 -12.65 -5.63
C LEU A 28 -53.10 -13.40 -4.90
N ARG A 29 -53.29 -14.69 -4.59
CA ARG A 29 -52.27 -15.57 -4.00
C ARG A 29 -51.08 -15.84 -4.93
N GLN A 30 -51.31 -15.99 -6.23
CA GLN A 30 -50.23 -16.17 -7.22
C GLN A 30 -49.45 -14.87 -7.45
N LEU A 31 -50.13 -13.72 -7.45
CA LEU A 31 -49.47 -12.40 -7.50
C LEU A 31 -48.61 -12.15 -6.25
N LEU A 32 -49.11 -12.49 -5.06
CA LEU A 32 -48.35 -12.41 -3.81
C LEU A 32 -47.13 -13.35 -3.80
N PHE A 33 -47.28 -14.57 -4.33
CA PHE A 33 -46.16 -15.51 -4.44
C PHE A 33 -45.08 -15.02 -5.40
N ILE A 34 -45.47 -14.49 -6.57
CA ILE A 34 -44.53 -13.90 -7.53
C ILE A 34 -43.83 -12.68 -6.90
N GLY A 35 -44.56 -11.83 -6.18
CA GLY A 35 -43.97 -10.71 -5.45
C GLY A 35 -42.96 -11.14 -4.39
N LEU A 36 -43.25 -12.21 -3.63
CA LEU A 36 -42.36 -12.74 -2.60
C LEU A 36 -41.07 -13.35 -3.21
N VAL A 37 -41.20 -14.06 -4.34
CA VAL A 37 -40.05 -14.62 -5.06
C VAL A 37 -39.16 -13.50 -5.62
N LEU A 38 -39.75 -12.44 -6.20
CA LEU A 38 -38.99 -11.29 -6.68
C LEU A 38 -38.30 -10.54 -5.54
N CYS A 39 -38.95 -10.41 -4.38
CA CYS A 39 -38.33 -9.85 -3.18
C CYS A 39 -37.15 -10.69 -2.70
N LEU A 40 -37.29 -12.02 -2.62
CA LEU A 40 -36.21 -12.93 -2.22
C LEU A 40 -35.03 -12.89 -3.20
N MET A 41 -35.30 -12.85 -4.51
CA MET A 41 -34.27 -12.70 -5.54
C MET A 41 -33.57 -11.34 -5.43
N GLY A 42 -34.32 -10.26 -5.15
CA GLY A 42 -33.76 -8.94 -4.90
C GLY A 42 -32.90 -8.89 -3.63
N LEU A 43 -33.31 -9.59 -2.56
CA LEU A 43 -32.59 -9.68 -1.29
C LEU A 43 -31.32 -10.53 -1.43
N LEU A 44 -31.38 -11.62 -2.18
CA LEU A 44 -30.21 -12.45 -2.53
C LEU A 44 -29.23 -11.67 -3.42
N TYR A 45 -29.73 -10.92 -4.40
CA TYR A 45 -28.90 -10.03 -5.22
C TYR A 45 -28.25 -8.94 -4.37
N LEU A 46 -29.00 -8.33 -3.44
CA LEU A 46 -28.47 -7.34 -2.51
C LEU A 46 -27.38 -7.97 -1.63
N LEU A 47 -27.61 -9.16 -1.06
CA LEU A 47 -26.63 -9.90 -0.27
C LEU A 47 -25.38 -10.30 -1.07
N LEU A 48 -25.52 -10.62 -2.36
CA LEU A 48 -24.38 -10.91 -3.25
C LEU A 48 -23.60 -9.64 -3.61
N VAL A 49 -24.28 -8.50 -3.79
CA VAL A 49 -23.65 -7.22 -4.10
C VAL A 49 -22.98 -6.62 -2.86
N THR A 50 -23.62 -6.67 -1.69
CA THR A 50 -23.05 -6.19 -0.42
C THR A 50 -22.02 -7.17 0.14
N GLY A 51 -22.19 -8.47 -0.08
CA GLY A 51 -21.25 -9.52 0.36
C GLY A 51 -19.94 -9.53 -0.42
N LYS A 52 -19.94 -9.14 -1.70
CA LYS A 52 -18.71 -8.97 -2.50
C LYS A 52 -17.82 -7.83 -1.98
N GLY A 53 -18.39 -6.79 -1.36
CA GLY A 53 -17.63 -5.69 -0.78
C GLY A 53 -16.89 -6.03 0.52
N HIS A 54 -17.36 -7.05 1.27
CA HIS A 54 -16.70 -7.50 2.50
C HIS A 54 -15.72 -8.67 2.28
N LEU A 55 -15.94 -9.49 1.25
CA LEU A 55 -15.07 -10.65 0.99
C LEU A 55 -13.74 -10.30 0.30
N ALA A 56 -13.66 -9.16 -0.39
CA ALA A 56 -12.42 -8.69 -1.04
C ALA A 56 -11.32 -8.20 -0.06
N ARG A 57 -11.62 -8.13 1.25
CA ARG A 57 -10.65 -7.74 2.29
C ARG A 57 -10.06 -8.93 3.07
N VAL A 58 -10.47 -10.16 2.75
CA VAL A 58 -9.70 -11.34 3.18
C VAL A 58 -8.54 -11.46 2.21
N THR A 59 -7.36 -11.07 2.71
CA THR A 59 -6.06 -11.17 2.05
C THR A 59 -5.95 -12.51 1.32
N ASP A 60 -5.73 -12.45 0.02
CA ASP A 60 -5.32 -13.63 -0.73
C ASP A 60 -3.93 -14.02 -0.23
N VAL A 61 -3.88 -15.03 0.65
CA VAL A 61 -2.64 -15.64 1.14
C VAL A 61 -2.15 -16.69 0.14
N ASP A 62 -2.81 -16.82 -1.01
CA ASP A 62 -2.48 -17.84 -1.98
C ASP A 62 -1.20 -17.52 -2.74
N ALA A 63 -0.65 -18.56 -3.36
CA ALA A 63 0.52 -18.44 -4.20
C ALA A 63 0.19 -17.55 -5.41
N THR A 64 1.15 -16.75 -5.85
CA THR A 64 0.96 -15.93 -7.06
C THR A 64 0.79 -16.84 -8.28
N ASP A 65 -0.31 -16.68 -9.01
CA ASP A 65 -0.56 -17.40 -10.26
C ASP A 65 0.34 -16.86 -11.39
N THR A 66 1.56 -17.38 -11.47
CA THR A 66 2.55 -17.00 -12.49
C THR A 66 2.14 -17.37 -13.92
N SER A 67 1.07 -18.17 -14.09
CA SER A 67 0.53 -18.50 -15.41
C SER A 67 -0.37 -17.40 -15.99
N ASN A 68 -0.86 -16.48 -15.14
CA ASN A 68 -1.72 -15.38 -15.56
C ASN A 68 -0.93 -14.36 -16.41
N PRO A 69 -1.24 -14.21 -17.72
CA PRO A 69 -0.50 -13.31 -18.59
C PRO A 69 -0.73 -11.81 -18.27
N ASN A 70 -1.79 -11.50 -17.54
CA ASN A 70 -2.16 -10.12 -17.17
C ASN A 70 -1.43 -9.62 -15.92
N LEU A 71 -0.64 -10.48 -15.26
CA LEU A 71 0.22 -10.05 -14.17
C LEU A 71 1.50 -9.40 -14.71
N ASN A 72 1.84 -8.29 -14.08
CA ASN A 72 3.10 -7.59 -14.25
C ASN A 72 3.92 -7.74 -12.97
N TYR A 73 5.24 -7.60 -13.10
CA TYR A 73 6.18 -7.79 -11.99
C TYR A 73 7.10 -6.58 -11.86
N GLY A 74 7.68 -6.40 -10.69
CA GLY A 74 8.69 -5.38 -10.43
C GLY A 74 9.66 -5.85 -9.36
N LEU A 75 10.93 -5.48 -9.51
CA LEU A 75 12.01 -5.84 -8.60
C LEU A 75 12.56 -4.59 -7.92
N VAL A 76 12.72 -4.68 -6.60
CA VAL A 76 13.46 -3.68 -5.83
C VAL A 76 14.49 -4.38 -4.97
N VAL A 77 15.76 -4.01 -5.14
CA VAL A 77 16.86 -4.42 -4.29
C VAL A 77 17.15 -3.30 -3.29
N ASP A 78 16.92 -3.56 -2.01
CA ASP A 78 17.38 -2.73 -0.89
C ASP A 78 18.84 -3.07 -0.60
N CYS A 79 19.73 -2.11 -0.87
CA CYS A 79 21.15 -2.21 -0.55
C CYS A 79 21.43 -1.50 0.79
N GLY A 80 21.07 -2.19 1.88
CA GLY A 80 21.22 -1.72 3.25
C GLY A 80 22.62 -1.88 3.83
N SER A 81 22.93 -1.11 4.88
CA SER A 81 24.22 -1.16 5.59
C SER A 81 24.56 -2.53 6.20
N SER A 82 23.57 -3.28 6.66
CA SER A 82 23.77 -4.60 7.30
C SER A 82 23.63 -5.79 6.35
N GLY A 83 23.28 -5.54 5.09
CA GLY A 83 22.97 -6.57 4.09
C GLY A 83 22.00 -6.07 3.02
N SER A 84 22.00 -6.75 1.88
CA SER A 84 21.11 -6.47 0.75
C SER A 84 19.94 -7.45 0.67
N ARG A 85 18.80 -6.99 0.12
CA ARG A 85 17.55 -7.77 0.04
C ARG A 85 16.85 -7.50 -1.27
N VAL A 86 16.37 -8.54 -1.95
CA VAL A 86 15.50 -8.38 -3.13
C VAL A 86 14.05 -8.63 -2.76
N PHE A 87 13.17 -7.78 -3.25
CA PHE A 87 11.72 -7.91 -3.14
C PHE A 87 11.13 -8.06 -4.53
N VAL A 88 10.33 -9.10 -4.71
CA VAL A 88 9.56 -9.29 -5.94
C VAL A 88 8.12 -8.87 -5.69
N TYR A 89 7.66 -7.90 -6.47
CA TYR A 89 6.29 -7.41 -6.45
C TYR A 89 5.56 -7.81 -7.72
N CYS A 90 4.24 -7.95 -7.64
CA CYS A 90 3.37 -8.17 -8.78
C CYS A 90 2.10 -7.35 -8.68
N TRP A 91 1.49 -7.02 -9.81
CA TRP A 91 0.19 -6.35 -9.89
C TRP A 91 -0.57 -6.78 -11.15
N PRO A 92 -1.91 -6.84 -11.10
CA PRO A 92 -2.72 -7.06 -12.29
C PRO A 92 -2.73 -5.82 -13.20
N GLN A 93 -3.38 -5.96 -14.36
CA GLN A 93 -3.69 -4.80 -15.21
C GLN A 93 -4.52 -3.78 -14.42
N HIS A 94 -4.25 -2.49 -14.63
CA HIS A 94 -4.99 -1.41 -14.00
C HIS A 94 -6.45 -1.39 -14.49
N ASN A 95 -7.40 -1.07 -13.62
CA ASN A 95 -8.84 -1.13 -13.94
C ASN A 95 -9.37 0.08 -14.74
N GLY A 96 -8.48 1.00 -15.14
CA GLY A 96 -8.83 2.23 -15.87
C GLY A 96 -9.36 3.37 -15.00
N ASN A 97 -9.56 3.19 -13.70
CA ASN A 97 -10.05 4.24 -12.81
C ASN A 97 -8.91 5.22 -12.41
N PRO A 98 -8.90 6.49 -12.88
CA PRO A 98 -7.82 7.44 -12.59
C PRO A 98 -7.71 7.87 -11.12
N HIS A 99 -8.68 7.49 -10.28
CA HIS A 99 -8.65 7.74 -8.83
C HIS A 99 -7.94 6.63 -8.05
N GLU A 100 -7.69 5.48 -8.67
CA GLU A 100 -7.04 4.33 -8.06
C GLU A 100 -5.55 4.26 -8.40
N LEU A 101 -4.80 3.66 -7.49
CA LEU A 101 -3.38 3.36 -7.70
C LEU A 101 -3.24 1.91 -8.19
N LEU A 102 -2.06 1.53 -8.69
CA LEU A 102 -1.76 0.13 -8.98
C LEU A 102 -1.94 -0.74 -7.73
N ASP A 103 -2.63 -1.88 -7.90
CA ASP A 103 -2.77 -2.90 -6.84
C ASP A 103 -1.49 -3.73 -6.74
N ILE A 104 -0.43 -3.12 -6.20
CA ILE A 104 0.87 -3.76 -5.99
C ILE A 104 0.81 -4.69 -4.78
N GLN A 105 1.24 -5.93 -4.98
CA GLN A 105 1.31 -6.94 -3.93
C GLN A 105 2.69 -7.58 -3.92
N GLN A 106 3.13 -8.05 -2.75
CA GLN A 106 4.34 -8.84 -2.65
C GLN A 106 4.08 -10.22 -3.26
N MET A 107 4.93 -10.63 -4.20
CA MET A 107 4.82 -11.95 -4.83
C MET A 107 4.96 -13.04 -3.78
N ARG A 108 4.16 -14.10 -3.90
CA ARG A 108 4.22 -15.30 -3.05
C ARG A 108 4.61 -16.50 -3.88
N ASP A 109 5.53 -17.31 -3.36
CA ASP A 109 5.92 -18.58 -3.97
C ASP A 109 4.82 -19.65 -3.83
N GLN A 110 5.06 -20.82 -4.41
CA GLN A 110 4.18 -21.99 -4.32
C GLN A 110 3.87 -22.45 -2.88
N HIS A 111 4.68 -22.03 -1.90
CA HIS A 111 4.50 -22.32 -0.48
C HIS A 111 3.82 -21.17 0.28
N ARG A 112 3.28 -20.18 -0.45
CA ARG A 112 2.62 -18.98 0.09
C ARG A 112 3.56 -18.09 0.88
N LYS A 113 4.87 -18.22 0.68
CA LYS A 113 5.89 -17.39 1.33
C LYS A 113 6.22 -16.18 0.45
N PRO A 114 6.42 -15.00 1.05
CA PRO A 114 6.91 -13.84 0.32
C PRO A 114 8.20 -14.17 -0.44
N VAL A 115 8.26 -13.81 -1.72
CA VAL A 115 9.46 -13.96 -2.55
C VAL A 115 10.45 -12.86 -2.19
N VAL A 116 11.23 -13.13 -1.16
CA VAL A 116 12.28 -12.24 -0.63
C VAL A 116 13.51 -13.07 -0.34
N MET A 117 14.67 -12.57 -0.75
CA MET A 117 15.97 -13.13 -0.37
C MET A 117 16.83 -12.04 0.25
N LYS A 118 17.60 -12.40 1.28
CA LYS A 118 18.49 -11.49 2.02
C LYS A 118 19.91 -12.08 2.03
N ILE A 119 20.92 -11.25 1.83
CA ILE A 119 22.34 -11.62 1.90
C ILE A 119 23.09 -10.64 2.82
N LYS A 120 24.24 -11.07 3.34
CA LYS A 120 25.13 -10.29 4.20
C LYS A 120 26.59 -10.48 3.72
N PRO A 121 27.51 -9.52 3.95
CA PRO A 121 27.32 -8.22 4.63
C PRO A 121 26.63 -7.19 3.72
N GLY A 122 26.58 -5.91 4.09
CA GLY A 122 26.05 -4.85 3.20
C GLY A 122 27.00 -4.49 2.06
N ILE A 123 26.48 -3.97 0.94
CA ILE A 123 27.27 -3.66 -0.26
C ILE A 123 28.39 -2.63 0.01
N SER A 124 28.23 -1.76 1.02
CA SER A 124 29.23 -0.76 1.40
C SER A 124 30.55 -1.38 1.88
N GLU A 125 30.57 -2.64 2.32
CA GLU A 125 31.80 -3.35 2.68
C GLU A 125 32.71 -3.60 1.47
N LEU A 126 32.16 -3.53 0.25
CA LEU A 126 32.90 -3.70 -1.00
C LEU A 126 33.55 -2.40 -1.49
N ALA A 127 33.53 -1.33 -0.70
CA ALA A 127 34.10 -0.03 -1.07
C ALA A 127 35.57 -0.07 -1.52
N LYS A 128 36.33 -1.11 -1.11
CA LYS A 128 37.72 -1.34 -1.50
C LYS A 128 37.90 -2.31 -2.68
N THR A 129 36.83 -2.99 -3.08
CA THR A 129 36.81 -3.99 -4.17
C THR A 129 35.49 -3.83 -4.96
N PRO A 130 35.29 -2.67 -5.61
CA PRO A 130 34.03 -2.36 -6.28
C PRO A 130 33.69 -3.30 -7.43
N GLU A 131 34.69 -3.91 -8.06
CA GLU A 131 34.55 -4.90 -9.15
C GLU A 131 33.85 -6.21 -8.74
N LYS A 132 33.50 -6.35 -7.46
CA LYS A 132 32.77 -7.51 -6.91
C LYS A 132 31.31 -7.18 -6.56
N ALA A 133 30.85 -5.95 -6.85
CA ALA A 133 29.50 -5.53 -6.50
C ALA A 133 28.44 -6.38 -7.21
N SER A 134 28.63 -6.64 -8.50
CA SER A 134 27.71 -7.43 -9.33
C SER A 134 27.69 -8.90 -8.90
N ASP A 135 28.86 -9.50 -8.66
CA ASP A 135 28.98 -10.86 -8.08
C ASP A 135 28.23 -10.99 -6.76
N TYR A 136 28.31 -9.97 -5.90
CA TYR A 136 27.61 -9.94 -4.62
C TYR A 136 26.09 -9.84 -4.79
N ILE A 137 25.59 -9.07 -5.76
CA ILE A 137 24.14 -8.92 -6.03
C ILE A 137 23.56 -10.08 -6.86
N TYR A 138 24.39 -10.79 -7.63
CA TYR A 138 23.98 -11.85 -8.54
C TYR A 138 23.05 -12.92 -7.92
N PRO A 139 23.32 -13.45 -6.69
CA PRO A 139 22.43 -14.44 -6.07
C PRO A 139 21.00 -13.93 -5.87
N LEU A 140 20.84 -12.64 -5.55
CA LEU A 140 19.52 -12.02 -5.37
C LEU A 140 18.75 -11.95 -6.69
N LEU A 141 19.41 -11.51 -7.76
CA LEU A 141 18.78 -11.39 -9.08
C LEU A 141 18.48 -12.75 -9.70
N SER A 142 19.37 -13.73 -9.50
CA SER A 142 19.13 -15.12 -9.92
C SER A 142 17.92 -15.71 -9.21
N PHE A 143 17.80 -15.51 -7.89
CA PHE A 143 16.62 -15.91 -7.12
C PHE A 143 15.34 -15.27 -7.67
N ALA A 144 15.34 -13.97 -7.93
CA ALA A 144 14.17 -13.29 -8.49
C ALA A 144 13.80 -13.80 -9.90
N ALA A 145 14.80 -14.00 -10.76
CA ALA A 145 14.61 -14.50 -12.12
C ALA A 145 14.04 -15.93 -12.17
N GLN A 146 14.30 -16.75 -11.16
CA GLN A 146 13.72 -18.10 -11.04
C GLN A 146 12.22 -18.07 -10.75
N HIS A 147 11.72 -17.03 -10.09
CA HIS A 147 10.30 -16.91 -9.72
C HIS A 147 9.46 -16.26 -10.83
N ILE A 148 10.03 -15.30 -11.56
CA ILE A 148 9.30 -14.56 -12.60
C ILE A 148 9.31 -15.35 -13.92
N PRO A 149 8.16 -15.51 -14.62
CA PRO A 149 8.11 -16.11 -15.95
C PRO A 149 9.10 -15.47 -16.94
N LYS A 150 9.86 -16.28 -17.68
CA LYS A 150 10.91 -15.80 -18.60
C LYS A 150 10.43 -14.76 -19.61
N ASN A 151 9.20 -14.93 -20.13
CA ASN A 151 8.59 -13.99 -21.08
C ASN A 151 8.23 -12.63 -20.47
N LYS A 152 8.22 -12.50 -19.13
CA LYS A 152 7.96 -11.25 -18.41
C LYS A 152 9.23 -10.51 -18.01
N HIS A 153 10.41 -11.11 -18.16
CA HIS A 153 11.68 -10.50 -17.72
C HIS A 153 11.89 -9.13 -18.37
N GLN A 154 11.73 -9.02 -19.70
CA GLN A 154 11.94 -7.77 -20.46
C GLN A 154 10.97 -6.63 -20.10
N GLU A 155 9.83 -6.96 -19.50
CA GLU A 155 8.81 -5.98 -19.08
C GLU A 155 8.94 -5.63 -17.59
N THR A 156 9.77 -6.37 -16.84
CA THR A 156 9.89 -6.25 -15.38
C THR A 156 10.96 -5.21 -15.02
N PRO A 157 10.59 -4.03 -14.48
CA PRO A 157 11.57 -3.06 -14.01
C PRO A 157 12.37 -3.61 -12.81
N LEU A 158 13.68 -3.42 -12.86
CA LEU A 158 14.61 -3.68 -11.77
C LEU A 158 15.17 -2.37 -11.23
N TYR A 159 14.96 -2.10 -9.94
CA TYR A 159 15.54 -0.97 -9.20
C TYR A 159 16.53 -1.49 -8.14
N ILE A 160 17.74 -0.96 -8.10
CA ILE A 160 18.73 -1.21 -7.05
C ILE A 160 18.99 0.10 -6.31
N LEU A 161 18.52 0.13 -5.06
CA LEU A 161 18.41 1.36 -4.30
C LEU A 161 19.25 1.22 -3.02
N CYS A 162 20.35 1.97 -2.99
CA CYS A 162 21.34 1.96 -1.92
C CYS A 162 20.99 2.99 -0.84
N THR A 163 21.12 2.62 0.46
CA THR A 163 20.70 3.49 1.58
C THR A 163 21.89 4.03 2.39
N ALA A 164 21.72 4.20 3.71
CA ALA A 164 22.67 4.89 4.58
C ALA A 164 24.09 4.33 4.56
N GLY A 165 24.27 3.02 4.33
CA GLY A 165 25.61 2.42 4.25
C GLY A 165 26.44 2.94 3.08
N MET A 166 25.80 3.24 1.94
CA MET A 166 26.48 3.85 0.80
C MET A 166 26.64 5.36 0.96
N ARG A 167 25.66 6.05 1.59
CA ARG A 167 25.73 7.51 1.84
C ARG A 167 26.94 7.95 2.67
N ILE A 168 27.49 7.08 3.52
CA ILE A 168 28.67 7.39 4.34
C ILE A 168 29.99 7.21 3.59
N LEU A 169 29.99 6.55 2.43
CA LEU A 169 31.20 6.36 1.63
C LEU A 169 31.56 7.65 0.88
N PRO A 170 32.84 7.87 0.55
CA PRO A 170 33.24 8.87 -0.44
C PRO A 170 32.50 8.68 -1.77
N GLU A 171 32.11 9.77 -2.42
CA GLU A 171 31.34 9.76 -3.67
C GLU A 171 32.03 8.93 -4.78
N SER A 172 33.36 8.96 -4.86
CA SER A 172 34.12 8.15 -5.81
C SER A 172 33.97 6.64 -5.58
N GLN A 173 33.86 6.20 -4.32
CA GLN A 173 33.61 4.79 -3.99
C GLN A 173 32.15 4.41 -4.22
N GLN A 174 31.22 5.32 -3.96
CA GLN A 174 29.82 5.11 -4.31
C GLN A 174 29.68 4.86 -5.81
N GLU A 175 30.23 5.77 -6.62
CA GLU A 175 30.11 5.69 -8.07
C GLU A 175 30.81 4.46 -8.66
N ALA A 176 32.00 4.09 -8.15
CA ALA A 176 32.69 2.87 -8.60
C ALA A 176 31.84 1.60 -8.37
N LEU A 177 31.14 1.51 -7.23
CA LEU A 177 30.23 0.39 -6.94
C LEU A 177 29.00 0.40 -7.83
N LEU A 178 28.39 1.58 -8.07
CA LEU A 178 27.21 1.66 -8.92
C LEU A 178 27.54 1.38 -10.39
N GLU A 179 28.72 1.80 -10.87
CA GLU A 179 29.14 1.60 -12.25
C GLU A 179 29.35 0.12 -12.59
N ASP A 180 29.93 -0.65 -11.68
CA ASP A 180 30.02 -2.11 -11.81
C ASP A 180 28.62 -2.73 -12.01
N LEU A 181 27.65 -2.35 -11.16
CA LEU A 181 26.27 -2.81 -11.28
C LEU A 181 25.59 -2.37 -12.58
N ARG A 182 25.83 -1.14 -13.04
CA ARG A 182 25.24 -0.62 -14.28
C ARG A 182 25.74 -1.36 -15.51
N THR A 183 27.02 -1.73 -15.52
CA THR A 183 27.67 -2.35 -16.67
C THR A 183 27.42 -3.86 -16.75
N ASP A 184 27.48 -4.57 -15.63
CA ASP A 184 27.46 -6.04 -15.63
C ASP A 184 26.04 -6.64 -15.60
N ILE A 185 25.10 -6.03 -14.86
CA ILE A 185 23.74 -6.57 -14.70
C ILE A 185 23.00 -6.75 -16.04
N PRO A 186 23.01 -5.79 -16.98
CA PRO A 186 22.32 -5.94 -18.27
C PRO A 186 22.88 -7.07 -19.15
N VAL A 187 24.13 -7.50 -18.92
CA VAL A 187 24.76 -8.60 -19.66
C VAL A 187 24.20 -9.95 -19.19
N HIS A 188 23.88 -10.05 -17.89
CA HIS A 188 23.44 -11.30 -17.26
C HIS A 188 21.93 -11.45 -17.12
N PHE A 189 21.17 -10.34 -17.08
CA PHE A 189 19.73 -10.35 -16.85
C PHE A 189 18.97 -9.51 -17.85
N ASN A 190 17.85 -10.04 -18.35
CA ASN A 190 16.97 -9.36 -19.31
C ASN A 190 15.89 -8.49 -18.65
N PHE A 191 16.12 -7.99 -17.43
CA PHE A 191 15.16 -7.10 -16.76
C PHE A 191 15.18 -5.70 -17.37
N LEU A 192 14.08 -4.96 -17.24
CA LEU A 192 14.03 -3.55 -17.66
C LEU A 192 14.89 -2.71 -16.71
N PHE A 193 16.08 -2.34 -17.18
CA PHE A 193 17.13 -1.74 -16.39
C PHE A 193 17.80 -0.60 -17.17
N SER A 194 18.05 0.52 -16.48
CA SER A 194 18.73 1.69 -17.01
C SER A 194 19.57 2.32 -15.91
N ASP A 195 20.49 3.22 -16.27
CA ASP A 195 21.40 3.87 -15.32
C ASP A 195 20.68 4.52 -14.14
N SER A 196 19.51 5.12 -14.39
CA SER A 196 18.64 5.75 -13.38
C SER A 196 17.99 4.78 -12.40
N HIS A 197 18.08 3.47 -12.65
CA HIS A 197 17.53 2.44 -11.78
C HIS A 197 18.54 1.95 -10.72
N VAL A 198 19.80 2.40 -10.79
CA VAL A 198 20.83 2.13 -9.79
C VAL A 198 21.28 3.44 -9.17
N GLU A 199 20.90 3.68 -7.92
CA GLU A 199 21.18 4.95 -7.26
C GLU A 199 21.37 4.79 -5.74
N VAL A 200 22.12 5.73 -5.15
CA VAL A 200 22.09 5.96 -3.70
C VAL A 200 20.94 6.90 -3.39
N ILE A 201 19.88 6.40 -2.76
CA ILE A 201 18.73 7.22 -2.40
C ILE A 201 19.07 8.11 -1.20
N SER A 202 18.58 9.35 -1.25
CA SER A 202 18.63 10.24 -0.10
C SER A 202 17.78 9.69 1.05
N GLY A 203 18.11 10.02 2.30
CA GLY A 203 17.27 9.63 3.43
C GLY A 203 15.88 10.29 3.40
N LYS A 204 15.72 11.41 2.67
CA LYS A 204 14.41 12.02 2.38
C LYS A 204 13.58 11.11 1.49
N GLN A 205 14.15 10.58 0.39
CA GLN A 205 13.47 9.61 -0.47
C GLN A 205 13.10 8.33 0.30
N GLU A 206 14.05 7.77 1.07
CA GLU A 206 13.84 6.58 1.89
C GLU A 206 12.66 6.76 2.86
N GLY A 207 12.60 7.90 3.57
CA GLY A 207 11.48 8.21 4.48
C GLY A 207 10.15 8.45 3.77
N VAL A 208 10.15 9.12 2.61
CA VAL A 208 8.94 9.26 1.77
C VAL A 208 8.44 7.88 1.33
N TYR A 209 9.33 7.01 0.84
CA TYR A 209 8.95 5.68 0.40
C TYR A 209 8.44 4.80 1.55
N ALA A 210 9.03 4.89 2.74
CA ALA A 210 8.51 4.22 3.93
C ALA A 210 7.08 4.69 4.26
N TRP A 211 6.85 6.01 4.22
CA TRP A 211 5.54 6.61 4.45
C TRP A 211 4.50 6.18 3.40
N ILE A 212 4.90 6.14 2.12
CA ILE A 212 4.03 5.65 1.04
C ILE A 212 3.66 4.18 1.29
N GLY A 213 4.65 3.33 1.57
CA GLY A 213 4.46 1.89 1.76
C GLY A 213 3.45 1.57 2.86
N ILE A 214 3.59 2.17 4.05
CA ILE A 214 2.64 1.90 5.15
C ILE A 214 1.23 2.38 4.81
N ASN A 215 1.10 3.57 4.22
CA ASN A 215 -0.21 4.15 3.95
C ASN A 215 -0.93 3.43 2.81
N PHE A 216 -0.17 2.89 1.85
CA PHE A 216 -0.68 1.99 0.83
C PHE A 216 -1.22 0.69 1.43
N VAL A 217 -0.43 0.01 2.28
CA VAL A 217 -0.86 -1.25 2.93
C VAL A 217 -2.06 -1.05 3.85
N LEU A 218 -2.15 0.10 4.52
CA LEU A 218 -3.29 0.47 5.35
C LEU A 218 -4.51 0.97 4.53
N GLY A 219 -4.42 1.05 3.21
CA GLY A 219 -5.51 1.51 2.34
C GLY A 219 -5.87 2.99 2.51
N ARG A 220 -4.93 3.82 3.00
CA ARG A 220 -5.16 5.26 3.25
C ARG A 220 -5.24 6.09 1.97
N PHE A 221 -4.77 5.54 0.85
CA PHE A 221 -4.89 6.17 -0.47
C PHE A 221 -6.20 5.82 -1.19
N ASN A 222 -7.05 4.97 -0.62
CA ASN A 222 -8.37 4.72 -1.20
C ASN A 222 -9.33 5.83 -0.76
N HIS A 223 -9.81 6.63 -1.71
CA HIS A 223 -10.69 7.78 -1.47
C HIS A 223 -12.17 7.42 -1.33
N VAL A 224 -12.54 6.14 -1.34
CA VAL A 224 -13.90 5.70 -0.99
C VAL A 224 -14.15 5.92 0.50
N HIS A 225 -15.14 6.76 0.81
CA HIS A 225 -15.59 7.02 2.17
C HIS A 225 -16.29 5.78 2.74
N ASN A 226 -15.73 5.26 3.83
CA ASN A 226 -16.37 4.24 4.65
C ASN A 226 -16.62 4.82 6.04
N ASP A 227 -17.82 4.61 6.57
CA ASP A 227 -18.16 5.00 7.94
C ASP A 227 -17.19 4.31 8.93
N GLY A 228 -16.46 5.10 9.72
CA GLY A 228 -15.57 4.62 10.79
C GLY A 228 -14.07 4.83 10.59
N GLU A 229 -13.60 5.25 9.41
CA GLU A 229 -12.19 5.61 9.21
C GLU A 229 -11.94 7.08 9.57
N ALA A 230 -10.90 7.36 10.37
CA ALA A 230 -10.55 8.73 10.76
C ALA A 230 -10.14 9.57 9.54
N VAL A 231 -10.71 10.76 9.39
CA VAL A 231 -10.44 11.71 8.30
C VAL A 231 -9.72 12.96 8.79
N VAL A 232 -9.04 13.65 7.88
CA VAL A 232 -8.37 14.93 8.11
C VAL A 232 -8.71 15.91 7.00
N GLU A 233 -8.78 17.19 7.38
CA GLU A 233 -8.87 18.32 6.47
C GLU A 233 -7.47 18.68 5.96
N VAL A 234 -7.33 18.86 4.64
CA VAL A 234 -6.06 19.03 3.95
C VAL A 234 -6.07 20.31 3.10
N HIS A 235 -5.02 21.12 3.26
CA HIS A 235 -4.73 22.25 2.39
C HIS A 235 -3.67 21.85 1.35
N VAL A 236 -4.08 21.79 0.09
CA VAL A 236 -3.18 21.43 -1.02
C VAL A 236 -2.13 22.53 -1.22
N PRO A 237 -0.83 22.21 -1.29
CA PRO A 237 0.21 23.19 -1.58
C PRO A 237 -0.03 23.98 -2.86
N GLY A 238 0.21 25.29 -2.83
CA GLY A 238 0.28 26.14 -4.02
C GLY A 238 -1.06 26.58 -4.61
N ASN A 239 -2.18 26.36 -3.92
CA ASN A 239 -3.50 26.74 -4.43
C ASN A 239 -4.37 27.37 -3.32
N ASP A 240 -4.08 28.64 -2.97
CA ASP A 240 -4.74 29.39 -1.89
C ASP A 240 -6.25 29.63 -2.09
N GLN A 241 -6.79 29.30 -3.27
CA GLN A 241 -8.21 29.48 -3.63
C GLN A 241 -9.02 28.17 -3.71
N GLN A 242 -8.41 27.00 -3.46
CA GLN A 242 -9.14 25.72 -3.47
C GLN A 242 -9.69 25.37 -2.09
N GLU A 243 -10.93 24.88 -2.04
CA GLU A 243 -11.54 24.38 -0.80
C GLU A 243 -10.69 23.25 -0.20
N ALA A 244 -10.64 23.22 1.13
CA ALA A 244 -9.93 22.18 1.86
C ALA A 244 -10.49 20.80 1.52
N LEU A 245 -9.61 19.86 1.18
CA LEU A 245 -10.01 18.50 0.84
C LEU A 245 -10.08 17.64 2.10
N VAL A 246 -11.11 16.81 2.22
CA VAL A 246 -11.23 15.84 3.33
C VAL A 246 -10.85 14.46 2.82
N ARG A 247 -9.82 13.86 3.41
CA ARG A 247 -9.39 12.49 3.08
C ARG A 247 -9.05 11.70 4.33
N LYS A 248 -8.80 10.40 4.14
CA LYS A 248 -8.40 9.49 5.21
C LYS A 248 -7.11 9.99 5.86
N ARG A 249 -7.08 9.98 7.20
CA ARG A 249 -5.88 10.25 7.97
C ARG A 249 -4.80 9.23 7.63
N THR A 250 -3.60 9.69 7.34
CA THR A 250 -2.44 8.83 7.11
C THR A 250 -1.75 8.46 8.42
N ALA A 251 -0.91 7.42 8.39
CA ALA A 251 -0.04 7.03 9.48
C ALA A 251 1.37 7.57 9.24
N GLY A 252 2.00 8.10 10.28
CA GLY A 252 3.42 8.41 10.28
C GLY A 252 4.29 7.15 10.40
N VAL A 253 5.57 7.31 10.08
CA VAL A 253 6.57 6.25 10.09
C VAL A 253 7.79 6.69 10.90
N LEU A 254 8.29 5.77 11.71
CA LEU A 254 9.59 5.83 12.36
C LEU A 254 10.37 4.59 11.89
N ASP A 255 11.55 4.79 11.33
CA ASP A 255 12.41 3.69 10.92
C ASP A 255 13.81 3.90 11.50
N MET A 256 14.26 2.98 12.35
CA MET A 256 15.61 3.04 12.92
C MET A 256 16.42 1.89 12.33
N GLY A 257 17.22 2.21 11.31
CA GLY A 257 18.13 1.27 10.69
C GLY A 257 19.42 1.08 11.48
N GLY A 258 20.40 0.44 10.85
CA GLY A 258 21.73 0.25 11.43
C GLY A 258 22.52 1.56 11.55
N VAL A 259 22.49 2.40 10.51
CA VAL A 259 23.32 3.62 10.40
C VAL A 259 22.53 4.91 10.60
N SER A 260 21.27 4.96 10.16
CA SER A 260 20.42 6.15 10.28
C SER A 260 19.08 5.86 10.95
N THR A 261 18.42 6.92 11.41
CA THR A 261 17.00 6.92 11.80
C THR A 261 16.22 7.89 10.93
N GLN A 262 15.00 7.55 10.57
CA GLN A 262 14.09 8.33 9.75
C GLN A 262 12.77 8.53 10.49
N ILE A 263 12.17 9.70 10.27
CA ILE A 263 10.80 10.03 10.68
C ILE A 263 10.09 10.65 9.49
N ALA A 264 8.87 10.19 9.22
CA ALA A 264 8.04 10.72 8.14
C ALA A 264 6.57 10.79 8.54
N TYR A 265 5.90 11.92 8.34
CA TYR A 265 4.46 12.05 8.58
C TYR A 265 3.84 13.18 7.75
N GLU A 266 2.54 13.05 7.46
CA GLU A 266 1.81 14.05 6.70
C GLU A 266 1.64 15.34 7.50
N VAL A 267 1.77 16.48 6.81
CA VAL A 267 1.51 17.82 7.34
C VAL A 267 0.29 18.37 6.60
N PRO A 268 -0.94 18.08 7.09
CA PRO A 268 -2.16 18.31 6.33
C PRO A 268 -2.56 19.80 6.26
N LYS A 269 -2.16 20.61 7.25
CA LYS A 269 -2.48 22.03 7.34
C LYS A 269 -1.28 22.90 6.97
N THR A 270 -1.56 24.16 6.61
CA THR A 270 -0.53 25.18 6.40
C THR A 270 0.26 25.39 7.69
N VAL A 271 1.58 25.34 7.59
CA VAL A 271 2.48 25.54 8.74
C VAL A 271 2.80 27.02 8.87
N SER A 272 2.56 27.59 10.05
CA SER A 272 3.07 28.91 10.41
C SER A 272 4.50 28.78 10.94
N PHE A 273 5.47 29.38 10.25
CA PHE A 273 6.86 29.40 10.67
C PHE A 273 7.15 30.61 11.57
N ALA A 274 8.03 30.43 12.56
CA ALA A 274 8.43 31.50 13.47
C ALA A 274 9.36 32.54 12.81
N SER A 275 10.09 32.14 11.78
CA SER A 275 10.99 33.02 11.02
C SER A 275 11.18 32.55 9.57
N PRO A 276 11.61 33.44 8.65
CA PRO A 276 11.95 33.06 7.27
C PRO A 276 13.07 32.02 7.18
N GLN A 277 14.06 32.07 8.08
CA GLN A 277 15.14 31.08 8.13
C GLN A 277 14.61 29.68 8.50
N GLN A 278 13.67 29.61 9.45
CA GLN A 278 13.02 28.36 9.82
C GLN A 278 12.20 27.79 8.66
N GLU A 279 11.53 28.66 7.88
CA GLU A 279 10.80 28.25 6.68
C GLU A 279 11.71 27.64 5.61
N GLU A 280 12.89 28.21 5.36
CA GLU A 280 13.85 27.68 4.39
C GLU A 280 14.36 26.28 4.79
N VAL A 281 14.71 26.10 6.07
CA VAL A 281 15.08 24.79 6.62
C VAL A 281 13.91 23.80 6.50
N ALA A 282 12.69 24.24 6.83
CA ALA A 282 11.51 23.40 6.76
C ALA A 282 11.17 22.97 5.33
N LYS A 283 11.32 23.84 4.33
CA LYS A 283 11.08 23.50 2.91
C LYS A 283 11.96 22.33 2.45
N ASN A 284 13.21 22.27 2.91
CA ASN A 284 14.10 21.15 2.59
C ASN A 284 13.65 19.83 3.23
N LEU A 285 12.93 19.89 4.36
CA LEU A 285 12.40 18.74 5.10
C LEU A 285 10.97 18.35 4.68
N LEU A 286 10.29 19.18 3.88
CA LEU A 286 8.96 18.87 3.34
C LEU A 286 9.10 18.27 1.94
N ALA A 287 8.49 17.11 1.73
CA ALA A 287 8.33 16.48 0.44
C ALA A 287 6.90 16.70 -0.05
N GLU A 288 6.76 17.34 -1.20
CA GLU A 288 5.47 17.54 -1.88
C GLU A 288 5.47 16.70 -3.15
N PHE A 289 4.52 15.78 -3.27
CA PHE A 289 4.45 14.86 -4.41
C PHE A 289 3.02 14.43 -4.69
N ASN A 290 2.78 14.03 -5.94
CA ASN A 290 1.52 13.44 -6.39
C ASN A 290 1.72 11.93 -6.65
N LEU A 291 0.92 11.09 -5.98
CA LEU A 291 0.91 9.64 -6.22
C LEU A 291 0.00 9.23 -7.39
N GLY A 292 -0.93 10.10 -7.81
CA GLY A 292 -1.80 9.85 -8.94
C GLY A 292 -1.06 9.84 -10.27
N CYS A 293 -1.65 9.20 -11.27
CA CYS A 293 -1.12 9.18 -12.63
C CYS A 293 -1.35 10.50 -13.39
N ASP A 294 -2.37 11.27 -13.00
CA ASP A 294 -2.73 12.57 -13.58
C ASP A 294 -2.18 13.72 -12.73
N ALA A 295 -1.27 14.51 -13.32
CA ALA A 295 -0.61 15.62 -12.65
C ALA A 295 -1.55 16.77 -12.28
N HIS A 296 -2.72 16.88 -12.91
CA HIS A 296 -3.69 17.95 -12.67
C HIS A 296 -4.64 17.66 -11.50
N ARG A 297 -4.67 16.41 -11.01
CA ARG A 297 -5.52 16.01 -9.88
C ARG A 297 -4.81 16.16 -8.55
N THR A 298 -5.55 16.62 -7.54
CA THR A 298 -5.00 16.96 -6.22
C THR A 298 -5.30 15.94 -5.11
N GLU A 299 -6.20 14.97 -5.36
CA GLU A 299 -6.63 13.96 -4.37
C GLU A 299 -5.44 13.16 -3.77
N HIS A 300 -4.43 12.91 -4.60
CA HIS A 300 -3.21 12.18 -4.27
C HIS A 300 -1.99 13.08 -4.10
N VAL A 301 -2.18 14.38 -3.89
CA VAL A 301 -1.10 15.33 -3.54
C VAL A 301 -0.90 15.32 -2.03
N TYR A 302 0.30 14.98 -1.60
CA TYR A 302 0.66 14.91 -0.18
C TYR A 302 1.83 15.83 0.13
N ARG A 303 1.77 16.47 1.30
CA ARG A 303 2.89 17.16 1.92
C ARG A 303 3.34 16.33 3.11
N VAL A 304 4.54 15.76 3.03
CA VAL A 304 5.09 14.87 4.05
C VAL A 304 6.34 15.51 4.63
N TYR A 305 6.36 15.74 5.94
CA TYR A 305 7.60 16.04 6.63
C TYR A 305 8.44 14.78 6.68
N VAL A 306 9.70 14.88 6.27
CA VAL A 306 10.67 13.80 6.33
C VAL A 306 11.99 14.34 6.84
N SER A 307 12.53 13.68 7.86
CA SER A 307 13.88 13.92 8.33
C SER A 307 14.65 12.61 8.46
N THR A 308 15.96 12.69 8.19
CA THR A 308 16.89 11.57 8.29
C THR A 308 18.08 11.98 9.17
N PHE A 309 18.44 11.11 10.09
CA PHE A 309 19.47 11.35 11.09
C PHE A 309 20.58 10.34 10.89
N LEU A 310 21.58 10.69 10.09
CA LEU A 310 22.75 9.85 9.82
C LEU A 310 23.62 9.76 11.09
N GLY A 311 24.04 8.55 11.46
CA GLY A 311 24.75 8.32 12.73
C GLY A 311 23.84 8.12 13.94
N PHE A 312 22.51 8.07 13.73
CA PHE A 312 21.51 7.84 14.77
C PHE A 312 20.79 6.49 14.64
N GLY A 313 21.21 5.64 13.70
CA GLY A 313 20.80 4.23 13.68
C GLY A 313 21.40 3.46 14.86
N GLY A 314 20.84 2.30 15.19
CA GLY A 314 21.22 1.57 16.41
C GLY A 314 22.70 1.16 16.47
N ASN A 315 23.29 0.74 15.35
CA ASN A 315 24.71 0.34 15.31
C ASN A 315 25.63 1.56 15.30
N ALA A 316 25.31 2.58 14.50
CA ALA A 316 26.13 3.80 14.44
C ALA A 316 26.12 4.57 15.78
N ALA A 317 24.98 4.58 16.49
CA ALA A 317 24.92 5.14 17.83
C ALA A 317 25.80 4.37 18.81
N ARG A 318 25.83 3.03 18.74
CA ARG A 318 26.73 2.20 19.57
C ARG A 318 28.19 2.48 19.26
N GLN A 319 28.55 2.58 17.98
CA GLN A 319 29.91 2.91 17.56
C GLN A 319 30.36 4.27 18.12
N ARG A 320 29.53 5.32 17.97
CA ARG A 320 29.81 6.65 18.52
C ARG A 320 29.99 6.62 20.04
N TYR A 321 29.18 5.81 20.73
CA TYR A 321 29.29 5.62 22.17
C TYR A 321 30.63 4.96 22.55
N GLU A 322 31.01 3.87 21.88
CA GLU A 322 32.27 3.18 22.10
C GLU A 322 33.49 4.08 21.81
N GLU A 323 33.47 4.84 20.71
CA GLU A 323 34.50 5.85 20.40
C GLU A 323 34.64 6.90 21.50
N SER A 324 33.51 7.35 22.07
CA SER A 324 33.50 8.28 23.19
C SER A 324 34.07 7.64 24.46
N LEU A 325 33.74 6.37 24.76
CA LEU A 325 34.33 5.64 25.89
C LEU A 325 35.84 5.54 25.79
N ILE A 326 36.36 5.16 24.61
CA ILE A 326 37.80 5.03 24.37
C ILE A 326 38.49 6.39 24.61
N LYS A 327 37.99 7.45 23.98
CA LYS A 327 38.58 8.79 24.10
C LYS A 327 38.55 9.33 25.52
N ASN A 328 37.41 9.22 26.20
CA ASN A 328 37.22 9.76 27.54
C ASN A 328 38.01 8.97 28.59
N THR A 329 38.06 7.65 28.46
CA THR A 329 38.81 6.79 29.39
C THR A 329 40.31 7.02 29.23
N ALA A 330 40.82 7.09 28.00
CA ALA A 330 42.22 7.41 27.74
C ALA A 330 42.61 8.79 28.31
N ALA A 331 41.74 9.80 28.15
CA ALA A 331 41.96 11.12 28.73
C ALA A 331 41.94 11.08 30.28
N ARG A 332 40.98 10.38 30.88
CA ARG A 332 40.86 10.26 32.34
C ARG A 332 42.05 9.52 32.96
N ASN A 333 42.45 8.39 32.38
CA ASN A 333 43.60 7.61 32.83
C ASN A 333 44.87 8.47 32.84
N ARG A 334 45.11 9.27 31.79
CA ARG A 334 46.24 10.22 31.73
C ARG A 334 46.16 11.34 32.77
N LEU A 335 44.97 11.87 33.05
CA LEU A 335 44.79 13.00 33.96
C LEU A 335 44.84 12.60 35.44
N LEU A 336 44.37 11.39 35.77
CA LEU A 336 44.25 10.91 37.15
C LEU A 336 45.29 9.85 37.54
N ASP A 337 46.22 9.51 36.63
CA ASP A 337 47.19 8.43 36.80
C ASP A 337 46.49 7.10 37.16
N GLN A 338 45.44 6.77 36.39
CA GLN A 338 44.63 5.56 36.54
C GLN A 338 44.81 4.64 35.34
N HIS A 339 44.56 3.34 35.51
CA HIS A 339 44.66 2.31 34.46
C HIS A 339 43.35 1.54 34.27
N THR A 340 42.22 2.25 34.36
CA THR A 340 40.89 1.60 34.25
C THR A 340 40.62 1.22 32.79
N GLY A 341 40.12 0.00 32.58
CA GLY A 341 39.78 -0.56 31.27
C GLY A 341 40.99 -1.07 30.46
N GLU A 342 42.22 -0.99 30.97
CA GLU A 342 43.42 -1.42 30.25
C GLU A 342 43.68 -2.93 30.36
N THR A 343 43.07 -3.61 31.35
CA THR A 343 43.16 -5.07 31.51
C THR A 343 41.81 -5.68 31.88
N ALA A 344 41.68 -7.01 31.73
CA ALA A 344 40.47 -7.75 32.06
C ALA A 344 40.14 -7.77 33.57
N GLU A 345 41.16 -7.59 34.42
CA GLU A 345 41.04 -7.54 35.88
C GLU A 345 40.53 -6.18 36.37
N SER A 346 40.79 -5.12 35.61
CA SER A 346 40.34 -3.74 35.89
C SER A 346 39.50 -3.21 34.72
N PRO A 347 38.34 -3.82 34.39
CA PRO A 347 37.55 -3.41 33.23
C PRO A 347 36.81 -2.10 33.50
N LEU A 348 36.49 -1.38 32.43
CA LEU A 348 35.54 -0.28 32.49
C LEU A 348 34.11 -0.84 32.59
N LEU A 349 33.33 -0.34 33.54
CA LEU A 349 31.95 -0.76 33.73
C LEU A 349 31.02 -0.06 32.72
N ASP A 350 30.33 -0.83 31.89
CA ASP A 350 29.38 -0.33 30.87
C ASP A 350 27.93 -0.70 31.25
N PRO A 351 27.08 0.25 31.67
CA PRO A 351 25.67 -0.03 31.98
C PRO A 351 24.82 -0.39 30.78
N CYS A 352 25.28 -0.08 29.56
CA CYS A 352 24.59 -0.40 28.32
C CYS A 352 24.84 -1.82 27.80
N LEU A 353 25.69 -2.61 28.47
CA LEU A 353 25.90 -4.02 28.19
C LEU A 353 25.15 -4.90 29.21
N PRO A 354 24.70 -6.11 28.83
CA PRO A 354 24.09 -7.06 29.76
C PRO A 354 24.98 -7.35 30.98
N ALA A 355 24.36 -7.61 32.14
CA ALA A 355 25.08 -7.86 33.37
C ALA A 355 26.12 -9.00 33.21
N ASP A 356 27.34 -8.76 33.71
CA ASP A 356 28.49 -9.67 33.69
C ASP A 356 29.05 -10.01 32.31
N LEU A 357 28.54 -9.42 31.22
CA LEU A 357 29.15 -9.57 29.90
C LEU A 357 30.55 -8.96 29.92
N GLN A 358 31.55 -9.74 29.51
CA GLN A 358 32.89 -9.23 29.21
C GLN A 358 32.98 -8.90 27.72
N ASP A 359 33.51 -7.72 27.40
CA ASP A 359 33.64 -7.27 26.02
C ASP A 359 34.93 -6.47 25.82
N GLU A 360 35.35 -6.32 24.57
CA GLU A 360 36.57 -5.60 24.20
C GLU A 360 36.29 -4.69 23.01
N ILE A 361 36.70 -3.42 23.11
CA ILE A 361 36.48 -2.43 22.05
C ILE A 361 37.79 -1.69 21.71
N GLY A 362 37.81 -1.09 20.52
CA GLY A 362 38.93 -0.27 20.05
C GLY A 362 40.02 -1.05 19.31
N PRO A 363 40.99 -0.33 18.70
CA PRO A 363 42.09 -0.95 17.98
C PRO A 363 43.05 -1.66 18.94
N SER A 364 43.83 -2.63 18.47
CA SER A 364 44.73 -3.42 19.32
C SER A 364 45.68 -2.60 20.18
N ALA A 365 46.10 -1.40 19.74
CA ALA A 365 46.97 -0.50 20.48
C ALA A 365 46.28 0.33 21.57
N GLN A 366 44.95 0.42 21.56
CA GLN A 366 44.11 1.16 22.54
C GLN A 366 42.90 0.32 22.92
N LYS A 367 43.10 -1.00 23.08
CA LYS A 367 42.03 -1.93 23.42
C LYS A 367 41.52 -1.62 24.82
N LEU A 368 40.21 -1.50 24.96
CA LEU A 368 39.53 -1.27 26.21
C LEU A 368 38.70 -2.50 26.60
N TYR A 369 38.95 -3.02 27.80
CA TYR A 369 38.21 -4.12 28.39
C TYR A 369 36.98 -3.57 29.13
N LEU A 370 35.81 -4.10 28.82
CA LEU A 370 34.53 -3.70 29.37
C LEU A 370 33.92 -4.82 30.21
N ARG A 371 33.14 -4.44 31.22
CA ARG A 371 32.24 -5.35 31.94
C ARG A 371 30.85 -4.73 32.05
N GLY A 372 29.84 -5.45 31.57
CA GLY A 372 28.46 -5.00 31.59
C GLY A 372 27.87 -4.99 33.00
N THR A 373 27.19 -3.91 33.37
CA THR A 373 26.46 -3.84 34.66
C THR A 373 24.96 -4.02 34.50
N GLY A 374 24.43 -3.97 33.27
CA GLY A 374 23.02 -4.25 33.01
C GLY A 374 22.03 -3.19 33.50
N ASP A 375 22.48 -1.96 33.73
CA ASP A 375 21.63 -0.87 34.22
C ASP A 375 21.01 -0.07 33.07
N PHE A 376 19.78 -0.45 32.71
CA PHE A 376 19.00 0.20 31.65
C PHE A 376 18.76 1.69 31.91
N ASP A 377 18.47 2.09 33.15
CA ASP A 377 18.13 3.48 33.46
C ASP A 377 19.38 4.37 33.42
N GLN A 378 20.50 3.88 33.94
CA GLN A 378 21.78 4.56 33.83
C GLN A 378 22.25 4.65 32.37
N CYS A 379 22.09 3.56 31.59
CA CYS A 379 22.40 3.57 30.17
C CYS A 379 21.63 4.68 29.45
N ARG A 380 20.30 4.79 29.66
CA ARG A 380 19.49 5.87 29.07
C ARG A 380 20.02 7.26 29.38
N GLN A 381 20.40 7.52 30.63
CA GLN A 381 20.95 8.83 31.05
C GLN A 381 22.25 9.16 30.31
N ILE A 382 23.16 8.17 30.19
CA ILE A 382 24.44 8.34 29.49
C ILE A 382 24.27 8.57 27.99
N LEU A 383 23.18 8.06 27.40
CA LEU A 383 22.90 8.22 25.97
C LEU A 383 22.27 9.57 25.61
N GLN A 384 21.73 10.34 26.56
CA GLN A 384 21.08 11.63 26.25
C GLN A 384 21.97 12.63 25.48
N PRO A 385 23.26 12.82 25.82
CA PRO A 385 24.15 13.70 25.06
C PRO A 385 24.33 13.27 23.60
N PHE A 386 24.20 11.97 23.27
CA PHE A 386 24.35 11.46 21.91
C PHE A 386 23.18 11.81 20.99
N LEU A 387 22.04 12.23 21.56
CA LEU A 387 20.90 12.78 20.80
C LEU A 387 21.24 14.15 20.17
N ASN A 388 22.27 14.84 20.67
CA ASN A 388 22.74 16.13 20.18
C ASN A 388 21.62 17.19 20.12
N ARG A 389 20.78 17.25 21.15
CA ARG A 389 19.64 18.19 21.19
C ARG A 389 20.10 19.63 21.43
N THR A 390 19.36 20.57 20.88
CA THR A 390 19.49 22.01 21.16
C THR A 390 18.35 22.48 22.07
N ASN A 391 18.50 23.66 22.68
CA ASN A 391 17.44 24.28 23.49
C ASN A 391 16.39 25.02 22.65
N GLU A 392 16.47 24.92 21.31
CA GLU A 392 15.54 25.58 20.41
C GLU A 392 14.17 24.91 20.45
N THR A 393 13.11 25.71 20.29
CA THR A 393 11.74 25.19 20.19
C THR A 393 11.51 24.53 18.83
N GLN A 394 10.68 23.48 18.78
CA GLN A 394 10.35 22.76 17.55
C GLN A 394 11.57 22.12 16.86
N THR A 395 12.56 21.68 17.64
CA THR A 395 13.68 20.88 17.14
C THR A 395 13.72 19.50 17.81
N SER A 396 14.35 18.55 17.13
CA SER A 396 14.47 17.15 17.56
C SER A 396 15.94 16.75 17.74
N LEU A 397 16.38 15.67 17.10
CA LEU A 397 17.77 15.22 17.12
C LEU A 397 18.66 16.22 16.34
N SER A 398 19.88 16.45 16.81
CA SER A 398 20.84 17.40 16.17
C SER A 398 20.29 18.82 15.96
N GLY A 399 19.28 19.25 16.71
CA GLY A 399 18.65 20.56 16.53
C GLY A 399 17.86 20.71 15.23
N ILE A 400 17.53 19.61 14.53
CA ILE A 400 16.78 19.67 13.28
C ILE A 400 15.32 20.01 13.55
N TYR A 401 14.79 20.96 12.79
CA TYR A 401 13.39 21.37 12.82
C TYR A 401 12.44 20.17 12.67
N GLN A 402 11.42 20.14 13.52
CA GLN A 402 10.34 19.16 13.51
C GLN A 402 9.00 19.90 13.66
N PRO A 403 8.10 19.81 12.66
CA PRO A 403 6.73 20.29 12.80
C PRO A 403 6.02 19.70 14.03
N ALA A 404 5.04 20.43 14.55
CA ALA A 404 4.25 19.94 15.66
C ALA A 404 3.45 18.69 15.25
N ILE A 405 3.50 17.65 16.07
CA ILE A 405 2.69 16.43 15.90
C ILE A 405 1.45 16.57 16.77
N ASP A 406 0.26 16.43 16.18
CA ASP A 406 -0.98 16.28 16.93
C ASP A 406 -1.08 14.86 17.49
N TYR A 407 -0.44 14.61 18.64
CA TYR A 407 -0.43 13.30 19.28
C TYR A 407 -1.82 12.76 19.65
N SER A 408 -2.83 13.63 19.75
CA SER A 408 -4.21 13.21 20.03
C SER A 408 -4.90 12.62 18.79
N ASN A 409 -4.50 13.10 17.61
CA ASN A 409 -5.04 12.71 16.32
C ASN A 409 -3.97 12.17 15.37
N SER A 410 -2.97 11.44 15.88
CA SER A 410 -1.95 10.79 15.06
C SER A 410 -1.89 9.28 15.27
N GLN A 411 -1.29 8.59 14.30
CA GLN A 411 -0.92 7.19 14.38
C GLN A 411 0.46 7.01 13.76
N PHE A 412 1.34 6.22 14.38
CA PHE A 412 2.69 5.97 13.90
C PHE A 412 3.01 4.48 13.87
N TYR A 413 3.83 4.08 12.90
CA TYR A 413 4.41 2.73 12.81
C TYR A 413 5.93 2.79 12.95
N GLY A 414 6.48 1.92 13.79
CA GLY A 414 7.90 1.77 14.04
C GLY A 414 8.47 0.52 13.36
N PHE A 415 9.45 0.70 12.48
CA PHE A 415 10.13 -0.38 11.75
C PHE A 415 11.57 -0.60 12.23
N SER A 416 12.19 -1.65 11.70
CA SER A 416 13.58 -2.01 11.98
C SER A 416 13.86 -2.11 13.48
N GLU A 417 14.79 -1.35 14.05
CA GLU A 417 15.14 -1.45 15.47
C GLU A 417 13.96 -1.14 16.40
N PHE A 418 12.94 -0.37 15.98
CA PHE A 418 11.70 -0.24 16.78
C PHE A 418 11.00 -1.59 16.99
N TYR A 419 10.96 -2.42 15.94
CA TYR A 419 10.44 -3.78 16.02
C TYR A 419 11.44 -4.73 16.69
N TYR A 420 12.70 -4.76 16.24
CA TYR A 420 13.68 -5.71 16.75
C TYR A 420 13.95 -5.55 18.25
N CYS A 421 14.00 -4.30 18.74
CA CYS A 421 14.17 -4.05 20.18
C CYS A 421 12.94 -4.41 21.01
N THR A 422 11.75 -4.51 20.41
CA THR A 422 10.52 -4.90 21.12
C THR A 422 10.20 -6.39 20.98
N GLU A 423 10.59 -7.02 19.87
CA GLU A 423 10.17 -8.39 19.56
C GLU A 423 11.26 -9.44 19.77
N ASP A 424 12.48 -9.24 19.25
CA ASP A 424 13.47 -10.32 19.08
C ASP A 424 13.72 -11.10 20.39
N VAL A 425 13.91 -10.36 21.48
CA VAL A 425 14.21 -10.93 22.80
C VAL A 425 13.23 -10.53 23.90
N LEU A 426 12.53 -9.40 23.74
CA LEU A 426 11.50 -8.96 24.71
C LEU A 426 10.11 -9.53 24.39
N ARG A 427 9.90 -10.07 23.18
CA ARG A 427 8.68 -10.77 22.74
C ARG A 427 7.40 -9.94 22.97
N MET A 428 7.47 -8.64 22.68
CA MET A 428 6.38 -7.67 22.87
C MET A 428 6.22 -6.71 21.70
N GLY A 429 6.49 -7.15 20.46
CA GLY A 429 6.18 -6.38 19.26
C GLY A 429 4.68 -6.06 19.14
N GLY A 430 4.34 -5.06 18.33
CA GLY A 430 2.96 -4.60 18.16
C GLY A 430 2.71 -3.28 18.89
N ASP A 431 1.60 -3.18 19.63
CA ASP A 431 1.22 -1.91 20.27
C ASP A 431 2.21 -1.51 21.37
N TYR A 432 2.88 -0.39 21.17
CA TYR A 432 3.93 0.09 22.06
C TYR A 432 3.36 0.64 23.37
N ASN A 433 4.02 0.32 24.48
CA ASN A 433 3.74 0.90 25.78
C ASN A 433 5.04 1.18 26.53
N ALA A 434 5.34 2.46 26.77
CA ALA A 434 6.62 2.89 27.35
C ALA A 434 6.94 2.22 28.69
N SER A 435 5.95 2.09 29.59
CA SER A 435 6.16 1.48 30.91
C SER A 435 6.40 -0.02 30.84
N LYS A 436 5.66 -0.76 30.01
CA LYS A 436 5.90 -2.19 29.80
C LYS A 436 7.26 -2.43 29.14
N TYR A 437 7.58 -1.63 28.14
CA TYR A 437 8.84 -1.70 27.41
C TYR A 437 10.05 -1.46 28.32
N ALA A 438 10.05 -0.35 29.07
CA ALA A 438 11.13 -0.02 30.00
C ALA A 438 11.33 -1.11 31.06
N ARG A 439 10.24 -1.70 31.57
CA ARG A 439 10.32 -2.80 32.56
C ARG A 439 10.92 -4.06 31.95
N ALA A 440 10.50 -4.44 30.74
CA ALA A 440 11.02 -5.62 30.04
C ALA A 440 12.50 -5.43 29.69
N ALA A 441 12.88 -4.26 29.16
CA ALA A 441 14.26 -3.92 28.86
C ALA A 441 15.14 -3.94 30.11
N LYS A 442 14.69 -3.34 31.22
CA LYS A 442 15.41 -3.37 32.50
C LYS A 442 15.61 -4.80 33.01
N SER A 443 14.57 -5.63 32.97
CA SER A 443 14.66 -7.04 33.38
C SER A 443 15.61 -7.85 32.49
N TYR A 444 15.62 -7.59 31.18
CA TYR A 444 16.55 -8.24 30.26
C TYR A 444 17.99 -7.85 30.60
N CYS A 445 18.26 -6.55 30.79
CA CYS A 445 19.60 -6.04 31.03
C CYS A 445 20.21 -6.48 32.35
N SER A 446 19.40 -6.55 33.41
CA SER A 446 19.84 -7.03 34.72
C SER A 446 20.00 -8.55 34.78
N THR A 447 19.67 -9.29 33.72
CA THR A 447 19.90 -10.74 33.67
C THR A 447 21.37 -11.02 33.34
N GLN A 448 22.00 -11.92 34.10
CA GLN A 448 23.39 -12.32 33.85
C GLN A 448 23.59 -12.85 32.42
N TRP A 449 24.70 -12.46 31.78
CA TRP A 449 25.04 -12.85 30.42
C TRP A 449 24.99 -14.36 30.20
N LYS A 450 25.48 -15.14 31.18
CA LYS A 450 25.43 -16.61 31.13
C LYS A 450 24.00 -17.13 30.97
N THR A 451 23.06 -16.60 31.75
CA THR A 451 21.65 -16.99 31.66
C THR A 451 21.01 -16.53 30.35
N LEU A 452 21.38 -15.34 29.84
CA LEU A 452 20.91 -14.89 28.52
C LEU A 452 21.38 -15.84 27.40
N ARG A 453 22.63 -16.33 27.48
CA ARG A 453 23.19 -17.32 26.55
C ARG A 453 22.48 -18.66 26.64
N GLU A 454 22.27 -19.19 27.84
CA GLU A 454 21.51 -20.43 28.04
C GLU A 454 20.10 -20.36 27.43
N ARG A 455 19.41 -19.22 27.62
CA ARG A 455 18.10 -18.96 27.00
C ARG A 455 18.17 -18.91 25.48
N PHE A 456 19.20 -18.27 24.94
CA PHE A 456 19.45 -18.20 23.50
C PHE A 456 19.69 -19.58 22.90
N ASP A 457 20.58 -20.37 23.52
CA ASP A 457 20.93 -21.72 23.08
C ASP A 457 19.73 -22.68 23.20
N SER A 458 18.80 -22.43 24.13
CA SER A 458 17.53 -23.17 24.26
C SER A 458 16.45 -22.79 23.24
N GLY A 459 16.67 -21.76 22.42
CA GLY A 459 15.70 -21.28 21.43
C GLY A 459 14.55 -20.44 22.01
N LEU A 460 14.74 -19.77 23.16
CA LEU A 460 13.70 -18.95 23.79
C LEU A 460 13.33 -17.71 22.97
N TYR A 461 14.28 -17.16 22.22
CA TYR A 461 14.14 -15.90 21.48
C TYR A 461 13.66 -16.13 20.04
N ALA A 462 13.34 -15.03 19.33
CA ALA A 462 12.94 -15.11 17.93
C ALA A 462 14.04 -15.79 17.08
N SER A 463 13.64 -16.58 16.08
CA SER A 463 14.56 -17.36 15.24
C SER A 463 15.57 -16.53 14.44
N HIS A 464 15.30 -15.24 14.25
CA HIS A 464 16.20 -14.31 13.56
C HIS A 464 17.08 -13.48 14.52
N ALA A 465 16.90 -13.63 15.84
CA ALA A 465 17.81 -13.04 16.80
C ALA A 465 19.16 -13.76 16.73
N ASP A 466 20.25 -13.00 16.61
CA ASP A 466 21.61 -13.52 16.63
C ASP A 466 22.36 -13.08 17.89
N LEU A 467 23.62 -13.51 18.04
CA LEU A 467 24.45 -13.12 19.18
C LEU A 467 24.68 -11.61 19.25
N HIS A 468 24.68 -10.93 18.10
CA HIS A 468 24.81 -9.48 18.05
C HIS A 468 23.57 -8.80 18.64
N ARG A 469 22.35 -9.26 18.31
CA ARG A 469 21.10 -8.83 18.95
C ARG A 469 21.17 -9.08 20.45
N LEU A 470 21.57 -10.28 20.87
CA LEU A 470 21.62 -10.64 22.28
C LEU A 470 22.55 -9.73 23.10
N LYS A 471 23.74 -9.44 22.54
CA LYS A 471 24.78 -8.59 23.12
C LYS A 471 24.33 -7.12 23.24
N TYR A 472 23.82 -6.53 22.15
CA TYR A 472 23.57 -5.09 22.08
C TYR A 472 22.12 -4.68 22.35
N GLN A 473 21.24 -5.61 22.73
CA GLN A 473 19.84 -5.32 23.04
C GLN A 473 19.71 -4.19 24.09
N CYS A 474 20.53 -4.20 25.14
CA CYS A 474 20.44 -3.20 26.21
C CYS A 474 20.69 -1.79 25.71
N PHE A 475 21.83 -1.58 25.06
CA PHE A 475 22.16 -0.32 24.40
C PHE A 475 21.06 0.10 23.42
N LYS A 476 20.67 -0.79 22.49
CA LYS A 476 19.72 -0.44 21.42
C LYS A 476 18.32 -0.15 21.98
N SER A 477 17.92 -0.82 23.06
CA SER A 477 16.65 -0.55 23.71
C SER A 477 16.62 0.82 24.39
N ALA A 478 17.70 1.15 25.10
CA ALA A 478 17.86 2.46 25.72
C ALA A 478 17.91 3.57 24.65
N TRP A 479 18.65 3.34 23.56
CA TRP A 479 18.73 4.25 22.43
C TRP A 479 17.38 4.47 21.75
N MET A 480 16.64 3.40 21.46
CA MET A 480 15.28 3.47 20.90
C MET A 480 14.34 4.28 21.80
N TYR A 481 14.40 4.05 23.13
CA TYR A 481 13.61 4.79 24.11
C TYR A 481 13.94 6.29 24.08
N GLU A 482 15.23 6.64 24.16
CA GLU A 482 15.67 8.04 24.21
C GLU A 482 15.42 8.76 22.88
N VAL A 483 15.64 8.11 21.73
CA VAL A 483 15.28 8.68 20.42
C VAL A 483 13.79 8.97 20.32
N LEU A 484 12.93 8.04 20.77
CA LEU A 484 11.47 8.20 20.69
C LEU A 484 10.97 9.31 21.64
N HIS A 485 11.29 9.21 22.93
CA HIS A 485 10.69 10.04 23.96
C HIS A 485 11.45 11.34 24.20
N SER A 486 12.78 11.31 24.17
CA SER A 486 13.61 12.48 24.38
C SER A 486 13.98 13.17 23.07
N GLY A 487 14.19 12.42 21.97
CA GLY A 487 14.53 12.96 20.67
C GLY A 487 13.33 13.56 19.94
N PHE A 488 12.39 12.70 19.54
CA PHE A 488 11.17 13.10 18.81
C PHE A 488 10.06 13.63 19.70
N SER A 489 10.26 13.62 21.03
CA SER A 489 9.33 14.16 22.03
C SER A 489 7.96 13.46 22.05
N PHE A 490 7.92 12.17 21.72
CA PHE A 490 6.68 11.39 21.88
C PHE A 490 6.32 11.27 23.36
N PRO A 491 5.08 11.55 23.78
CA PRO A 491 4.65 11.38 25.16
C PRO A 491 4.76 9.93 25.62
N ALA A 492 5.16 9.69 26.87
CA ALA A 492 5.25 8.34 27.44
C ALA A 492 3.90 7.60 27.48
N ASN A 493 2.79 8.34 27.49
CA ASN A 493 1.42 7.81 27.45
C ASN A 493 0.84 7.71 26.02
N TYR A 494 1.63 7.96 24.97
CA TYR A 494 1.18 7.82 23.59
C TYR A 494 0.82 6.36 23.28
N LYS A 495 -0.41 6.13 22.82
CA LYS A 495 -0.97 4.78 22.61
C LYS A 495 -1.02 4.32 21.17
N ASN A 496 -0.84 5.24 20.21
CA ASN A 496 -1.04 4.99 18.79
C ASN A 496 0.29 4.76 18.05
N LEU A 497 1.27 4.13 18.72
CA LEU A 497 2.51 3.65 18.11
C LEU A 497 2.46 2.12 18.03
N LYS A 498 2.61 1.57 16.82
CA LYS A 498 2.73 0.12 16.60
C LYS A 498 4.11 -0.20 16.03
N THR A 499 4.85 -1.10 16.67
CA THR A 499 6.09 -1.65 16.12
C THR A 499 5.74 -2.88 15.29
N ALA A 500 6.27 -2.97 14.07
CA ALA A 500 5.93 -4.04 13.16
C ALA A 500 7.06 -4.33 12.17
N LEU A 501 7.22 -5.59 11.80
CA LEU A 501 7.93 -6.00 10.59
C LEU A 501 6.95 -6.23 9.43
N LEU A 502 5.77 -6.76 9.75
CA LEU A 502 4.68 -7.05 8.83
C LEU A 502 3.43 -6.26 9.24
N VAL A 503 2.68 -5.77 8.26
CA VAL A 503 1.33 -5.23 8.47
C VAL A 503 0.39 -5.98 7.54
N TYR A 504 -0.65 -6.61 8.09
CA TYR A 504 -1.56 -7.51 7.36
C TYR A 504 -0.81 -8.60 6.56
N ASP A 505 0.19 -9.24 7.19
CA ASP A 505 1.05 -10.28 6.60
C ASP A 505 1.81 -9.86 5.33
N LYS A 506 1.92 -8.54 5.10
CA LYS A 506 2.78 -7.93 4.07
C LYS A 506 3.99 -7.30 4.75
N GLU A 507 5.20 -7.58 4.26
CA GLU A 507 6.40 -6.90 4.75
C GLU A 507 6.32 -5.43 4.34
N VAL A 508 6.14 -4.52 5.32
CA VAL A 508 6.05 -3.10 5.04
C VAL A 508 7.46 -2.54 5.03
N GLN A 509 8.05 -2.59 3.85
CA GLN A 509 9.35 -2.00 3.57
C GLN A 509 9.16 -0.75 2.73
N TRP A 510 10.09 0.19 2.86
CA TRP A 510 10.13 1.37 1.99
C TRP A 510 10.22 0.99 0.51
N THR A 511 10.72 -0.21 0.17
CA THR A 511 10.77 -0.71 -1.22
C THR A 511 9.39 -0.81 -1.87
N LEU A 512 8.32 -1.08 -1.12
CA LEU A 512 6.94 -1.09 -1.64
C LEU A 512 6.49 0.32 -2.04
N GLY A 513 6.81 1.34 -1.23
CA GLY A 513 6.53 2.72 -1.60
C GLY A 513 7.40 3.21 -2.75
N ALA A 514 8.64 2.73 -2.84
CA ALA A 514 9.54 3.04 -3.95
C ALA A 514 8.99 2.50 -5.28
N ILE A 515 8.60 1.22 -5.35
CA ILE A 515 8.03 0.65 -6.57
C ILE A 515 6.73 1.38 -6.94
N LEU A 516 5.82 1.62 -5.98
CA LEU A 516 4.57 2.33 -6.23
C LEU A 516 4.79 3.74 -6.80
N TYR A 517 5.76 4.48 -6.25
CA TYR A 517 6.09 5.83 -6.71
C TYR A 517 6.74 5.84 -8.10
N ARG A 518 7.64 4.88 -8.35
CA ARG A 518 8.38 4.74 -9.62
C ARG A 518 7.47 4.26 -10.76
N THR A 519 6.45 3.46 -10.45
CA THR A 519 5.49 2.92 -11.44
C THR A 519 4.18 3.71 -11.53
N ARG A 520 4.06 4.86 -10.85
CA ARG A 520 2.80 5.64 -10.78
C ARG A 520 2.22 6.09 -12.12
N PHE A 521 3.04 6.14 -13.18
CA PHE A 521 2.60 6.51 -14.53
C PHE A 521 2.19 5.32 -15.39
N LEU A 522 2.43 4.07 -14.97
CA LEU A 522 2.00 2.90 -15.75
C LEU A 522 0.49 2.87 -16.03
N PRO A 523 -0.41 3.26 -15.10
CA PRO A 523 -1.85 3.35 -15.38
C PRO A 523 -2.21 4.21 -16.59
N LEU A 524 -1.38 5.20 -16.97
CA LEU A 524 -1.64 6.03 -18.16
C LEU A 524 -1.67 5.20 -19.44
N ARG A 525 -0.94 4.07 -19.51
CA ARG A 525 -0.97 3.18 -20.68
C ARG A 525 -2.38 2.62 -20.90
N ASP A 526 -3.01 2.15 -19.83
CA ASP A 526 -4.36 1.59 -19.87
C ASP A 526 -5.43 2.69 -20.05
N ILE A 527 -5.30 3.81 -19.32
CA ILE A 527 -6.27 4.92 -19.36
C ILE A 527 -6.24 5.65 -20.71
N GLN A 528 -5.04 5.94 -21.26
CA GLN A 528 -4.92 6.61 -22.55
C GLN A 528 -5.29 5.68 -23.70
N GLN A 529 -5.14 4.35 -23.57
CA GLN A 529 -5.60 3.42 -24.60
C GLN A 529 -7.13 3.45 -24.76
N GLU A 530 -7.89 3.69 -23.69
CA GLU A 530 -9.32 3.97 -23.78
C GLU A 530 -9.60 5.34 -24.42
N SER A 531 -8.83 6.37 -24.07
CA SER A 531 -8.94 7.70 -24.69
C SER A 531 -8.58 7.71 -26.18
N LEU A 532 -7.57 6.93 -26.60
CA LEU A 532 -7.08 6.81 -27.98
C LEU A 532 -7.97 5.90 -28.83
N LYS A 533 -8.63 4.89 -28.23
CA LYS A 533 -9.74 4.17 -28.89
C LYS A 533 -10.89 5.11 -29.26
N GLY A 534 -11.02 6.27 -28.58
CA GLY A 534 -11.94 7.35 -28.93
C GLY A 534 -11.47 8.29 -30.05
N ALA A 535 -10.23 8.16 -30.54
CA ALA A 535 -9.62 9.08 -31.51
C ALA A 535 -9.34 8.46 -32.89
N HIS A 536 -10.12 7.45 -33.29
CA HIS A 536 -10.22 7.13 -34.72
C HIS A 536 -11.25 8.05 -35.38
N SER A 537 -10.83 8.71 -36.46
CA SER A 537 -11.67 9.53 -37.32
C SER A 537 -12.98 8.79 -37.62
N HIS A 538 -14.09 9.40 -37.19
CA HIS A 538 -15.44 8.94 -37.47
C HIS A 538 -15.65 8.87 -38.99
N TRP A 539 -15.39 7.72 -39.60
CA TRP A 539 -16.01 7.43 -40.88
C TRP A 539 -16.54 6.03 -41.07
N ARG A 540 -16.18 5.02 -40.27
CA ARG A 540 -16.83 3.69 -40.37
C ARG A 540 -16.85 2.98 -39.01
N HIS A 541 -18.05 2.55 -38.60
CA HIS A 541 -18.36 1.68 -37.45
C HIS A 541 -18.50 2.32 -36.06
N SER A 542 -19.57 3.08 -35.86
CA SER A 542 -20.30 3.10 -34.57
C SER A 542 -21.80 3.24 -34.80
N PHE A 543 -22.43 2.13 -35.17
CA PHE A 543 -23.85 1.90 -34.92
C PHE A 543 -23.93 0.66 -34.05
N SER A 544 -23.67 0.82 -32.74
CA SER A 544 -23.82 -0.25 -31.76
C SER A 544 -24.83 0.12 -30.68
N PHE A 545 -25.99 -0.51 -30.83
CA PHE A 545 -26.83 -1.13 -29.80
C PHE A 545 -27.61 -0.28 -28.79
N VAL A 546 -27.19 0.92 -28.39
CA VAL A 546 -27.92 1.66 -27.32
C VAL A 546 -29.13 2.45 -27.86
N ASN A 547 -29.16 2.80 -29.16
CA ASN A 547 -30.29 3.50 -29.78
C ASN A 547 -31.40 2.59 -30.34
N ASN A 548 -31.20 1.27 -30.33
CA ASN A 548 -32.15 0.34 -30.95
C ASN A 548 -33.38 0.04 -30.07
N HIS A 549 -33.26 0.14 -28.74
CA HIS A 549 -34.40 -0.07 -27.84
C HIS A 549 -35.43 1.05 -27.95
N TYR A 550 -35.01 2.31 -28.10
CA TYR A 550 -35.92 3.44 -28.30
C TYR A 550 -36.62 3.38 -29.67
N LEU A 551 -35.92 2.94 -30.72
CA LEU A 551 -36.50 2.74 -32.04
C LEU A 551 -37.52 1.59 -32.04
N PHE A 552 -37.21 0.47 -31.38
CA PHE A 552 -38.13 -0.66 -31.24
C PHE A 552 -39.37 -0.28 -30.42
N LEU A 553 -39.21 0.46 -29.32
CA LEU A 553 -40.32 1.00 -28.52
C LEU A 553 -41.19 1.96 -29.34
N ALA A 554 -40.59 2.88 -30.09
CA ALA A 554 -41.32 3.81 -30.95
C ALA A 554 -42.13 3.07 -32.03
N CYS A 555 -41.51 2.09 -32.72
CA CYS A 555 -42.20 1.26 -33.71
C CYS A 555 -43.34 0.44 -33.08
N PHE A 556 -43.13 -0.11 -31.88
CA PHE A 556 -44.16 -0.85 -31.15
C PHE A 556 -45.36 0.04 -30.80
N PHE A 557 -45.14 1.26 -30.33
CA PHE A 557 -46.22 2.22 -30.05
C PHE A 557 -46.98 2.66 -31.30
N ILE A 558 -46.30 2.84 -32.45
CA ILE A 558 -46.94 3.19 -33.72
C ILE A 558 -47.86 2.07 -34.21
N VAL A 559 -47.42 0.81 -34.10
CA VAL A 559 -48.23 -0.35 -34.47
C VAL A 559 -49.45 -0.48 -33.55
N LEU A 560 -49.28 -0.31 -32.24
CA LEU A 560 -50.38 -0.33 -31.26
C LEU A 560 -51.41 0.78 -31.53
N LEU A 561 -50.95 1.98 -31.85
CA LEU A 561 -51.81 3.11 -32.21
C LEU A 561 -52.60 2.81 -33.50
N SER A 562 -51.94 2.22 -34.50
CA SER A 562 -52.56 1.84 -35.78
C SER A 562 -53.64 0.78 -35.59
N ILE A 563 -53.38 -0.23 -34.75
CA ILE A 563 -54.35 -1.27 -34.38
C ILE A 563 -55.54 -0.64 -33.62
N MET A 564 -55.28 0.23 -32.65
CA MET A 564 -56.33 0.94 -31.91
C MET A 564 -57.22 1.78 -32.84
N LEU A 565 -56.62 2.54 -33.75
CA LEU A 565 -57.36 3.34 -34.74
C LEU A 565 -58.16 2.47 -35.71
N TYR A 566 -57.61 1.33 -36.13
CA TYR A 566 -58.32 0.37 -36.97
C TYR A 566 -59.52 -0.26 -36.25
N LEU A 567 -59.37 -0.65 -34.99
CA LEU A 567 -60.46 -1.17 -34.16
C LEU A 567 -61.53 -0.11 -33.86
N LEU A 568 -61.13 1.15 -33.65
CA LEU A 568 -62.07 2.27 -33.51
C LEU A 568 -62.83 2.56 -34.81
N ARG A 569 -62.15 2.45 -35.95
CA ARG A 569 -62.78 2.56 -37.28
C ARG A 569 -63.77 1.42 -37.51
N LEU A 570 -63.41 0.18 -37.17
CA LEU A 570 -64.31 -0.99 -37.21
C LEU A 570 -65.51 -0.81 -36.30
N ARG A 571 -65.33 -0.33 -35.06
CA ARG A 571 -66.45 0.02 -34.15
C ARG A 571 -67.34 1.13 -34.73
N ARG A 572 -66.79 2.14 -35.41
CA ARG A 572 -67.58 3.17 -36.10
C ARG A 572 -68.36 2.61 -37.27
N ILE A 573 -67.76 1.72 -38.07
CA ILE A 573 -68.42 1.07 -39.20
C ILE A 573 -69.53 0.14 -38.70
N HIS A 574 -69.29 -0.62 -37.63
CA HIS A 574 -70.30 -1.50 -37.03
C HIS A 574 -71.44 -0.71 -36.37
N ARG A 575 -71.17 0.44 -35.74
CA ARG A 575 -72.22 1.36 -35.26
C ARG A 575 -73.02 1.98 -36.41
N ARG A 576 -72.38 2.31 -37.54
CA ARG A 576 -73.07 2.80 -38.73
C ARG A 576 -73.93 1.72 -39.36
N ALA A 577 -73.44 0.49 -39.50
CA ALA A 577 -74.21 -0.65 -40.02
C ALA A 577 -75.41 -1.03 -39.13
N CYS A 578 -75.30 -0.85 -37.80
CA CYS A 578 -76.40 -1.04 -36.87
C CYS A 578 -77.47 0.07 -36.98
N ASN A 579 -77.05 1.31 -37.29
CA ASN A 579 -77.98 2.42 -37.57
C ASN A 579 -78.62 2.32 -38.96
N THR A 580 -77.97 1.72 -39.97
CA THR A 580 -78.61 1.47 -41.27
C THR A 580 -79.61 0.32 -41.22
N CYS A 581 -79.40 -0.72 -40.39
CA CYS A 581 -80.37 -1.81 -40.20
C CYS A 581 -81.66 -1.39 -39.47
N LEU A 582 -81.65 -0.29 -38.70
CA LEU A 582 -82.85 0.26 -38.07
C LEU A 582 -83.67 1.15 -39.01
N VAL A 583 -83.11 1.58 -40.15
CA VAL A 583 -83.84 2.36 -41.18
C VAL A 583 -84.39 1.44 -42.29
N THR A 584 -83.71 0.35 -42.65
CA THR A 584 -84.18 -0.58 -43.70
C THR A 584 -85.23 -1.62 -43.28
N VAL A 585 -85.51 -1.80 -41.99
CA VAL A 585 -86.65 -2.61 -41.52
C VAL A 585 -87.93 -1.75 -41.35
N GLY A 586 -87.81 -0.42 -41.32
CA GLY A 586 -88.95 0.50 -41.30
C GLY A 586 -89.56 0.80 -42.67
N GLU A 587 -88.76 0.78 -43.75
CA GLU A 587 -89.21 1.16 -45.10
C GLU A 587 -89.64 -0.02 -46.00
N THR A 588 -89.55 -1.27 -45.53
CA THR A 588 -90.02 -2.46 -46.27
C THR A 588 -91.43 -2.93 -45.88
N LEU A 589 -92.15 -2.18 -45.02
CA LEU A 589 -93.55 -2.46 -44.64
C LEU A 589 -94.55 -1.38 -45.10
N GLN A 590 -94.13 -0.40 -45.92
CA GLN A 590 -95.01 0.69 -46.38
C GLN A 590 -95.18 0.82 -47.90
N ASN A 591 -94.55 -0.04 -48.71
CA ASN A 591 -94.61 0.05 -50.18
C ASN A 591 -95.19 -1.18 -50.91
N THR A 592 -95.96 -2.04 -50.21
CA THR A 592 -96.79 -3.10 -50.82
C THR A 592 -98.29 -2.84 -50.76
N SER A 593 -98.70 -1.59 -50.53
CA SER A 593 -100.11 -1.19 -50.55
C SER A 593 -100.33 0.17 -51.24
N ALA A 594 -99.97 0.29 -52.52
CA ALA A 594 -100.57 1.30 -53.41
C ALA A 594 -100.37 0.92 -54.89
N LEU A 595 -101.43 0.32 -55.46
CA LEU A 595 -102.01 0.65 -56.77
C LEU A 595 -101.05 0.63 -57.98
N LEU A 596 -101.08 -0.35 -58.90
CA LEU A 596 -102.26 -0.84 -59.64
C LEU A 596 -103.12 0.34 -60.15
N SER A 597 -102.60 1.12 -61.10
CA SER A 597 -103.43 1.88 -62.06
C SER A 597 -102.58 2.56 -63.16
N ARG A 598 -102.96 2.26 -64.42
CA ARG A 598 -102.60 2.89 -65.73
C ARG A 598 -101.25 2.47 -66.34
N GLU A 599 -101.27 1.69 -67.42
CA GLU A 599 -101.49 2.07 -68.84
C GLU A 599 -100.44 3.04 -69.37
#